data_AF-A0A955D9V7-F1
#
_entry.id   AF-A0A955D9V7-F1
#
_cell.length_a   1.000
_cell.length_b   1.000
_cell.length_c   1.000
_cell.angle_alpha   90.00
_cell.angle_beta   90.00
_cell.angle_gamma   90.00
#
_symmetry.space_group_name_H-M   'P 1'
#
loop_
_entity.id
_entity.type
_entity.pdbx_description
1 polymer ?
#
loop_
_entity_poly.entity_id
_entity_poly.type
_entity_poly.pdbx_seq_one_letter_code
_entity_poly.pdbx_strand_id
1 'polypeptide(L)'
;MKSFRVGVPLAAACLQVCAGGALAQSSFTNLGTSFRVNTCSGDGTVLGVTAGSQVGTWSESTGLVLLGGRAGNGWASISRDGTTLAANAINPSTNLEEMAISLGGGAWQLLGGLAASSGVTRSTTWGVNDDGSIVVGLGWLSPAAGWGRAVYWTQGTGMVDLGTTVPTRSTRANCVNADGSVIGGWQDSTTGYRQGAVWINGVQQLMVDNANVALLMVNNINSAGTVWCGDGSASGGGPYVRTPANGIERLGVLPGTNTHLASDVSDDGNIVIGASDGPFGTGWIWVRGQGIQSLADYAASRGVTIPAGTPLNVPIAMSDDGSVITGFSFGPPGFSWRLVFDDACEPDLTTGAIAGQPGYGVPNGVLNND
;
A
#
# COMPACT_ATOMS: atom_id res chain seq x y z
N MET A 1 13.51 -52.85 -53.79
CA MET A 1 12.73 -52.46 -52.60
C MET A 1 13.30 -51.16 -52.06
N LYS A 2 12.44 -50.19 -51.77
CA LYS A 2 12.76 -48.76 -51.54
C LYS A 2 13.74 -48.56 -50.38
N SER A 3 14.81 -47.81 -50.63
CA SER A 3 15.77 -47.31 -49.64
C SER A 3 15.15 -46.18 -48.81
N PHE A 4 14.95 -46.39 -47.51
CA PHE A 4 14.59 -45.34 -46.56
C PHE A 4 15.86 -44.66 -46.04
N ARG A 5 16.01 -43.36 -46.32
CA ARG A 5 16.94 -42.48 -45.61
C ARG A 5 16.21 -41.90 -44.41
N VAL A 6 16.67 -42.22 -43.20
CA VAL A 6 16.26 -41.50 -41.98
C VAL A 6 17.34 -40.45 -41.72
N GLY A 7 17.04 -39.19 -42.04
CA GLY A 7 17.83 -38.06 -41.60
C GLY A 7 17.51 -37.78 -40.14
N VAL A 8 18.50 -37.85 -39.26
CA VAL A 8 18.40 -37.34 -37.88
C VAL A 8 18.55 -35.83 -37.96
N PRO A 9 17.57 -35.01 -37.54
CA PRO A 9 17.79 -33.58 -37.44
C PRO A 9 18.71 -33.33 -36.24
N LEU A 10 19.85 -32.66 -36.48
CA LEU A 10 20.63 -32.03 -35.42
C LEU A 10 19.75 -30.95 -34.79
N ALA A 11 19.23 -31.19 -33.59
CA ALA A 11 18.65 -30.13 -32.78
C ALA A 11 19.81 -29.23 -32.32
N ALA A 12 19.92 -28.05 -32.92
CA ALA A 12 20.79 -27.00 -32.43
C ALA A 12 20.22 -26.56 -31.06
N ALA A 13 20.88 -26.98 -29.98
CA ALA A 13 20.65 -26.39 -28.67
C ALA A 13 21.15 -24.94 -28.74
N CYS A 14 20.22 -23.99 -28.85
CA CYS A 14 20.51 -22.59 -28.55
C CYS A 14 20.87 -22.52 -27.07
N LEU A 15 22.17 -22.59 -26.77
CA LEU A 15 22.70 -22.15 -25.48
C LEU A 15 22.55 -20.64 -25.45
N GLN A 16 21.38 -20.18 -25.01
CA GLN A 16 21.15 -18.78 -24.69
C GLN A 16 22.00 -18.50 -23.45
N VAL A 17 23.20 -17.96 -23.68
CA VAL A 17 24.00 -17.38 -22.60
C VAL A 17 23.20 -16.20 -22.11
N CYS A 18 22.47 -16.39 -21.02
CA CYS A 18 21.94 -15.29 -20.24
C CYS A 18 23.16 -14.46 -19.84
N ALA A 19 23.30 -13.28 -20.45
CA ALA A 19 24.19 -12.27 -19.91
C ALA A 19 23.77 -12.10 -18.45
N GLY A 20 24.71 -12.35 -17.53
CA GLY A 20 24.48 -12.17 -16.11
C GLY A 20 24.14 -10.71 -15.88
N GLY A 21 22.84 -10.41 -15.82
CA GLY A 21 22.35 -9.24 -15.12
C GLY A 21 22.88 -9.36 -13.70
N ALA A 22 23.47 -8.29 -13.18
CA ALA A 22 23.79 -8.23 -11.76
C ALA A 22 22.53 -8.65 -11.00
N LEU A 23 22.64 -9.69 -10.17
CA LEU A 23 21.56 -10.07 -9.26
C LEU A 23 21.17 -8.79 -8.51
N ALA A 24 19.88 -8.45 -8.52
CA ALA A 24 19.38 -7.31 -7.76
C ALA A 24 19.80 -7.54 -6.32
N GLN A 25 20.56 -6.65 -5.70
CA GLN A 25 21.05 -6.86 -4.33
C GLN A 25 20.10 -6.20 -3.34
N SER A 26 19.82 -6.86 -2.20
CA SER A 26 19.19 -6.21 -1.05
C SER A 26 19.86 -4.87 -0.76
N SER A 27 19.09 -3.79 -0.78
CA SER A 27 19.66 -2.44 -0.81
C SER A 27 18.82 -1.41 -0.05
N PHE A 28 19.50 -0.37 0.40
CA PHE A 28 18.92 0.84 0.94
C PHE A 28 19.26 2.00 0.00
N THR A 29 18.23 2.75 -0.41
CA THR A 29 18.37 3.95 -1.22
C THR A 29 17.85 5.16 -0.45
N ASN A 30 18.73 6.16 -0.24
CA ASN A 30 18.32 7.48 0.22
C ASN A 30 17.80 8.29 -0.98
N LEU A 31 16.51 8.61 -0.99
CA LEU A 31 15.84 9.33 -2.08
C LEU A 31 15.98 10.86 -1.95
N GLY A 32 16.60 11.33 -0.88
CA GLY A 32 16.85 12.74 -0.61
C GLY A 32 15.70 13.43 0.13
N THR A 33 15.83 14.75 0.24
CA THR A 33 15.01 15.61 1.11
C THR A 33 13.99 16.45 0.33
N SER A 34 13.96 16.33 -1.00
CA SER A 34 13.17 17.21 -1.88
C SER A 34 11.69 16.82 -1.96
N PHE A 35 11.34 15.61 -1.54
CA PHE A 35 9.99 15.08 -1.56
C PHE A 35 9.75 14.07 -0.44
N ARG A 36 8.48 13.79 -0.19
CA ARG A 36 7.97 12.75 0.69
C ARG A 36 7.30 11.65 -0.13
N VAL A 37 7.69 10.40 0.09
CA VAL A 37 6.97 9.24 -0.46
C VAL A 37 5.64 9.06 0.28
N ASN A 38 4.59 8.79 -0.49
CA ASN A 38 3.24 8.59 0.02
C ASN A 38 2.75 7.15 -0.17
N THR A 39 3.21 6.48 -1.24
CA THR A 39 2.62 5.24 -1.80
C THR A 39 3.57 4.65 -2.86
N CYS A 40 3.40 3.38 -3.22
CA CYS A 40 4.12 2.72 -4.32
C CYS A 40 3.20 1.85 -5.17
N SER A 41 3.62 1.56 -6.40
CA SER A 41 3.02 0.56 -7.28
C SER A 41 3.15 -0.86 -6.70
N GLY A 42 2.41 -1.81 -7.24
CA GLY A 42 2.38 -3.18 -6.71
C GLY A 42 3.72 -3.91 -6.83
N ASP A 43 4.57 -3.51 -7.78
CA ASP A 43 5.94 -3.98 -7.93
C ASP A 43 6.98 -3.10 -7.19
N GLY A 44 6.54 -2.02 -6.52
CA GLY A 44 7.40 -1.09 -5.80
C GLY A 44 8.36 -0.26 -6.67
N THR A 45 8.19 -0.21 -7.99
CA THR A 45 9.10 0.49 -8.92
C THR A 45 8.72 1.96 -9.15
N VAL A 46 7.43 2.30 -9.02
CA VAL A 46 6.91 3.66 -9.14
C VAL A 46 6.34 4.13 -7.81
N LEU A 47 6.78 5.30 -7.35
CA LEU A 47 6.32 5.91 -6.10
C LEU A 47 5.43 7.10 -6.39
N GLY A 48 4.31 7.22 -5.69
CA GLY A 48 3.56 8.47 -5.61
C GLY A 48 4.14 9.36 -4.52
N VAL A 49 4.37 10.64 -4.81
CA VAL A 49 5.13 11.52 -3.94
C VAL A 49 4.52 12.91 -3.80
N THR A 50 4.87 13.59 -2.72
CA THR A 50 4.57 15.00 -2.48
C THR A 50 5.87 15.81 -2.41
N ALA A 51 5.96 16.91 -3.15
CA ALA A 51 7.09 17.84 -3.11
C ALA A 51 6.56 19.28 -2.97
N GLY A 52 6.77 19.88 -1.80
CA GLY A 52 6.19 21.19 -1.48
C GLY A 52 4.65 21.13 -1.53
N SER A 53 4.05 21.97 -2.36
CA SER A 53 2.59 21.99 -2.59
C SER A 53 2.12 21.13 -3.75
N GLN A 54 3.03 20.43 -4.44
CA GLN A 54 2.75 19.64 -5.62
C GLN A 54 2.85 18.14 -5.32
N VAL A 55 2.25 17.36 -6.21
CA VAL A 55 2.36 15.90 -6.23
C VAL A 55 3.07 15.46 -7.51
N GLY A 56 3.56 14.24 -7.50
CA GLY A 56 4.26 13.68 -8.64
C GLY A 56 4.52 12.19 -8.48
N THR A 57 5.38 11.68 -9.35
CA THR A 57 5.90 10.32 -9.26
C THR A 57 7.41 10.31 -9.13
N TRP A 58 7.94 9.22 -8.62
CA TRP A 58 9.38 8.91 -8.67
C TRP A 58 9.57 7.48 -9.16
N SER A 59 10.57 7.24 -10.00
CA SER A 59 11.09 5.90 -10.31
C SER A 59 12.60 5.96 -10.46
N GLU A 60 13.29 4.82 -10.42
CA GLU A 60 14.74 4.78 -10.69
C GLU A 60 15.08 5.30 -12.10
N SER A 61 14.21 5.01 -13.08
CA SER A 61 14.44 5.37 -14.48
C SER A 61 14.23 6.85 -14.79
N THR A 62 13.34 7.52 -14.05
CA THR A 62 12.93 8.90 -14.32
C THR A 62 13.37 9.90 -13.27
N GLY A 63 13.72 9.44 -12.06
CA GLY A 63 13.79 10.29 -10.88
C GLY A 63 12.44 10.94 -10.56
N LEU A 64 12.47 12.06 -9.83
CA LEU A 64 11.30 12.84 -9.45
C LEU A 64 10.69 13.55 -10.66
N VAL A 65 9.42 13.28 -10.94
CA VAL A 65 8.61 13.97 -11.96
C VAL A 65 7.42 14.63 -11.28
N LEU A 66 7.41 15.96 -11.22
CA LEU A 66 6.28 16.71 -10.68
C LEU A 66 5.17 16.84 -11.73
N LEU A 67 3.94 16.52 -11.31
CA LEU A 67 2.76 16.51 -12.18
C LEU A 67 1.79 17.65 -11.86
N GLY A 68 2.22 18.61 -11.02
CA GLY A 68 1.36 19.67 -10.53
C GLY A 68 0.40 19.15 -9.47
N GLY A 69 -0.90 19.36 -9.66
CA GLY A 69 -1.91 19.03 -8.67
C GLY A 69 -1.73 19.83 -7.36
N ARG A 70 -2.30 19.31 -6.28
CA ARG A 70 -2.20 19.91 -4.95
C ARG A 70 -1.95 18.86 -3.89
N ALA A 71 -0.83 19.00 -3.20
CA ALA A 71 -0.60 18.35 -1.93
C ALA A 71 -1.40 19.11 -0.84
N GLY A 72 -2.61 18.64 -0.59
CA GLY A 72 -3.53 19.23 0.38
C GLY A 72 -3.96 18.23 1.44
N ASN A 73 -5.25 18.24 1.79
CA ASN A 73 -5.79 17.40 2.85
C ASN A 73 -5.92 15.91 2.49
N GLY A 74 -5.83 15.57 1.20
CA GLY A 74 -5.79 14.19 0.72
C GLY A 74 -4.37 13.62 0.66
N TRP A 75 -4.30 12.35 0.32
CA TRP A 75 -3.08 11.59 0.10
C TRP A 75 -2.91 11.34 -1.41
N ALA A 76 -1.72 11.64 -1.96
CA ALA A 76 -1.43 11.23 -3.33
C ALA A 76 -1.24 9.71 -3.34
N SER A 77 -1.86 9.03 -4.30
CA SER A 77 -1.92 7.57 -4.40
C SER A 77 -1.64 7.14 -5.84
N ILE A 78 -0.71 6.21 -6.03
CA ILE A 78 -0.34 5.64 -7.33
C ILE A 78 -1.06 4.31 -7.47
N SER A 79 -1.62 4.03 -8.66
CA SER A 79 -2.21 2.74 -8.97
C SER A 79 -1.15 1.63 -8.94
N ARG A 80 -1.58 0.39 -8.69
CA ARG A 80 -0.66 -0.75 -8.59
C ARG A 80 0.07 -1.03 -9.90
N ASP A 81 -0.53 -0.74 -11.05
CA ASP A 81 0.13 -0.81 -12.35
C ASP A 81 1.17 0.31 -12.58
N GLY A 82 1.29 1.27 -11.66
CA GLY A 82 2.24 2.37 -11.70
C GLY A 82 1.90 3.48 -12.72
N THR A 83 0.73 3.43 -13.36
CA THR A 83 0.41 4.33 -14.49
C THR A 83 -0.42 5.54 -14.10
N THR A 84 -1.20 5.45 -13.03
CA THR A 84 -2.22 6.45 -12.69
C THR A 84 -1.99 7.03 -11.30
N LEU A 85 -1.64 8.33 -11.25
CA LEU A 85 -1.56 9.08 -9.99
C LEU A 85 -2.90 9.76 -9.70
N ALA A 86 -3.54 9.38 -8.60
CA ALA A 86 -4.67 10.08 -8.02
C ALA A 86 -4.21 11.01 -6.89
N ALA A 87 -4.74 12.23 -6.85
CA ALA A 87 -4.43 13.21 -5.82
C ALA A 87 -5.54 14.25 -5.77
N ASN A 88 -5.27 15.40 -5.15
CA ASN A 88 -6.13 16.55 -5.22
C ASN A 88 -5.65 17.53 -6.31
N ALA A 89 -6.59 18.29 -6.88
CA ALA A 89 -6.28 19.44 -7.74
C ALA A 89 -7.29 20.58 -7.49
N ILE A 90 -6.89 21.81 -7.81
CA ILE A 90 -7.77 22.99 -7.68
C ILE A 90 -8.64 23.08 -8.91
N ASN A 91 -9.94 23.12 -8.72
CA ASN A 91 -10.91 23.41 -9.76
C ASN A 91 -10.85 24.92 -10.10
N PRO A 92 -10.44 25.31 -11.32
CA PRO A 92 -10.28 26.72 -11.67
C PRO A 92 -11.60 27.49 -11.74
N SER A 93 -12.73 26.79 -11.90
CA SER A 93 -14.05 27.42 -11.97
C SER A 93 -14.64 27.71 -10.59
N THR A 94 -14.30 26.92 -9.57
CA THR A 94 -14.86 27.05 -8.21
C THR A 94 -13.82 27.47 -7.16
N ASN A 95 -12.54 27.41 -7.51
CA ASN A 95 -11.40 27.56 -6.60
C ASN A 95 -11.41 26.57 -5.41
N LEU A 96 -12.11 25.45 -5.58
CA LEU A 96 -12.17 24.38 -4.59
C LEU A 96 -11.19 23.26 -4.94
N GLU A 97 -10.61 22.66 -3.91
CA GLU A 97 -9.84 21.44 -4.01
C GLU A 97 -10.77 20.23 -4.16
N GLU A 98 -10.53 19.45 -5.22
CA GLU A 98 -11.31 18.26 -5.57
C GLU A 98 -10.37 17.06 -5.76
N MET A 99 -10.88 15.86 -5.52
CA MET A 99 -10.27 14.61 -5.97
C MET A 99 -10.00 14.70 -7.48
N ALA A 100 -8.87 14.18 -7.92
CA ALA A 100 -8.43 14.28 -9.29
C ALA A 100 -7.52 13.11 -9.70
N ILE A 101 -7.52 12.79 -10.99
CA ILE A 101 -6.60 11.84 -11.62
C ILE A 101 -5.68 12.60 -12.58
N SER A 102 -4.39 12.29 -12.57
CA SER A 102 -3.43 12.89 -13.49
C SER A 102 -3.66 12.38 -14.91
N LEU A 103 -3.64 13.30 -15.88
CA LEU A 103 -3.70 12.99 -17.32
C LEU A 103 -2.30 13.07 -17.98
N GLY A 104 -1.25 13.20 -17.16
CA GLY A 104 0.10 13.52 -17.65
C GLY A 104 0.25 14.98 -18.09
N GLY A 105 1.50 15.41 -18.31
CA GLY A 105 1.80 16.76 -18.81
C GLY A 105 1.32 17.91 -17.92
N GLY A 106 1.06 17.65 -16.63
CA GLY A 106 0.52 18.64 -15.68
C GLY A 106 -1.00 18.80 -15.71
N ALA A 107 -1.72 18.08 -16.57
CA ALA A 107 -3.18 18.11 -16.65
C ALA A 107 -3.83 17.15 -15.65
N TRP A 108 -5.01 17.53 -15.17
CA TRP A 108 -5.77 16.79 -14.16
C TRP A 108 -7.25 16.70 -14.53
N GLN A 109 -7.82 15.50 -14.45
CA GLN A 109 -9.25 15.29 -14.49
C GLN A 109 -9.82 15.48 -13.08
N LEU A 110 -10.64 16.50 -12.91
CA LEU A 110 -11.35 16.75 -11.65
C LEU A 110 -12.53 15.80 -11.52
N LEU A 111 -12.64 15.13 -10.37
CA LEU A 111 -13.68 14.14 -10.09
C LEU A 111 -14.89 14.75 -9.35
N GLY A 112 -14.82 16.04 -9.02
CA GLY A 112 -15.85 16.76 -8.28
C GLY A 112 -15.94 16.32 -6.83
N GLY A 113 -17.14 16.40 -6.26
CA GLY A 113 -17.44 15.91 -4.91
C GLY A 113 -18.94 15.78 -4.74
N LEU A 114 -19.37 15.66 -3.49
CA LEU A 114 -20.79 15.63 -3.15
C LEU A 114 -21.39 17.05 -3.18
N ALA A 115 -22.38 17.32 -2.33
CA ALA A 115 -23.19 18.53 -2.38
C ALA A 115 -22.56 19.76 -1.68
N ALA A 116 -21.43 19.63 -0.98
CA ALA A 116 -20.85 20.71 -0.19
C ALA A 116 -19.31 20.77 -0.25
N SER A 117 -18.75 21.73 0.49
CA SER A 117 -17.33 21.83 0.81
C SER A 117 -17.13 22.17 2.29
N SER A 118 -15.96 21.86 2.82
CA SER A 118 -15.48 22.39 4.09
C SER A 118 -14.30 23.32 3.83
N GLY A 119 -14.50 24.61 4.05
CA GLY A 119 -13.58 25.64 3.59
C GLY A 119 -13.38 25.55 2.07
N VAL A 120 -12.12 25.38 1.65
CA VAL A 120 -11.74 25.26 0.24
C VAL A 120 -11.72 23.83 -0.27
N THR A 121 -12.08 22.83 0.53
CA THR A 121 -11.98 21.42 0.16
C THR A 121 -13.37 20.84 -0.11
N ARG A 122 -13.60 20.35 -1.32
CA ARG A 122 -14.85 19.71 -1.75
C ARG A 122 -14.78 18.18 -1.66
N SER A 123 -13.63 17.61 -1.96
CA SER A 123 -13.34 16.19 -1.77
C SER A 123 -11.83 15.97 -1.61
N THR A 124 -11.42 14.86 -1.01
CA THR A 124 -10.02 14.49 -0.80
C THR A 124 -9.77 13.06 -1.23
N THR A 125 -8.69 12.85 -1.96
CA THR A 125 -8.23 11.52 -2.41
C THR A 125 -7.52 10.81 -1.27
N TRP A 126 -7.73 9.52 -1.13
CA TRP A 126 -7.01 8.69 -0.15
C TRP A 126 -6.49 7.39 -0.72
N GLY A 127 -7.16 6.83 -1.73
CA GLY A 127 -6.71 5.63 -2.43
C GLY A 127 -7.19 5.58 -3.87
N VAL A 128 -6.51 4.76 -4.67
CA VAL A 128 -6.86 4.42 -6.04
C VAL A 128 -6.70 2.91 -6.23
N ASN A 129 -7.53 2.29 -7.07
CA ASN A 129 -7.41 0.87 -7.38
C ASN A 129 -6.26 0.59 -8.37
N ASP A 130 -6.08 -0.69 -8.69
CA ASP A 130 -4.93 -1.21 -9.42
C ASP A 130 -4.70 -0.58 -10.80
N ASP A 131 -5.77 -0.21 -11.51
CA ASP A 131 -5.73 0.34 -12.88
C ASP A 131 -6.09 1.83 -12.96
N GLY A 132 -6.33 2.49 -11.83
CA GLY A 132 -6.68 3.92 -11.81
C GLY A 132 -8.15 4.24 -12.08
N SER A 133 -9.02 3.27 -12.35
CA SER A 133 -10.41 3.50 -12.73
C SER A 133 -11.35 3.86 -11.57
N ILE A 134 -10.93 3.58 -10.32
CA ILE A 134 -11.68 3.84 -9.09
C ILE A 134 -10.81 4.65 -8.13
N VAL A 135 -11.32 5.82 -7.72
CA VAL A 135 -10.67 6.66 -6.70
C VAL A 135 -11.58 6.77 -5.48
N VAL A 136 -11.01 6.54 -4.30
CA VAL A 136 -11.75 6.59 -3.03
C VAL A 136 -11.24 7.71 -2.12
N GLY A 137 -12.11 8.17 -1.23
CA GLY A 137 -11.73 9.19 -0.28
C GLY A 137 -12.86 9.73 0.57
N LEU A 138 -12.85 11.05 0.75
CA LEU A 138 -13.84 11.80 1.53
C LEU A 138 -14.47 12.91 0.69
N GLY A 139 -15.80 12.99 0.68
CA GLY A 139 -16.59 14.09 0.11
C GLY A 139 -17.49 14.75 1.16
N TRP A 140 -17.82 16.04 0.97
CA TRP A 140 -18.62 16.80 1.93
C TRP A 140 -20.10 16.84 1.54
N LEU A 141 -20.99 16.40 2.43
CA LEU A 141 -22.43 16.33 2.15
C LEU A 141 -23.19 17.63 2.38
N SER A 142 -22.91 18.37 3.44
CA SER A 142 -23.62 19.63 3.70
C SER A 142 -22.75 20.67 4.42
N PRO A 143 -22.86 21.96 4.06
CA PRO A 143 -22.14 23.02 4.77
C PRO A 143 -22.64 23.22 6.20
N ALA A 144 -23.93 22.96 6.44
CA ALA A 144 -24.60 23.20 7.72
C ALA A 144 -24.31 22.12 8.76
N ALA A 145 -24.07 20.88 8.32
CA ALA A 145 -23.84 19.76 9.23
C ALA A 145 -22.35 19.41 9.38
N GLY A 146 -21.52 19.79 8.38
CA GLY A 146 -20.06 19.61 8.47
C GLY A 146 -19.63 18.14 8.53
N TRP A 147 -20.42 17.22 7.98
CA TRP A 147 -20.08 15.80 7.97
C TRP A 147 -19.41 15.40 6.66
N GLY A 148 -18.28 14.69 6.79
CA GLY A 148 -17.64 14.01 5.67
C GLY A 148 -18.29 12.65 5.41
N ARG A 149 -18.22 12.20 4.16
CA ARG A 149 -18.63 10.85 3.76
C ARG A 149 -17.50 10.16 3.02
N ALA A 150 -17.38 8.87 3.28
CA ALA A 150 -16.66 7.96 2.42
C ALA A 150 -17.31 8.02 1.04
N VAL A 151 -16.47 8.19 0.02
CA VAL A 151 -16.91 8.23 -1.37
C VAL A 151 -16.02 7.34 -2.22
N TYR A 152 -16.59 6.87 -3.32
CA TYR A 152 -15.81 6.40 -4.46
C TYR A 152 -16.25 7.14 -5.71
N TRP A 153 -15.35 7.25 -6.67
CA TRP A 153 -15.63 7.76 -8.01
C TRP A 153 -15.28 6.71 -9.04
N THR A 154 -16.13 6.57 -10.06
CA THR A 154 -15.80 5.89 -11.32
C THR A 154 -16.22 6.77 -12.49
N GLN A 155 -15.69 6.51 -13.68
CA GLN A 155 -16.13 7.21 -14.88
C GLN A 155 -17.63 6.96 -15.19
N GLY A 156 -18.13 5.76 -14.90
CA GLY A 156 -19.51 5.36 -15.22
C GLY A 156 -20.55 5.94 -14.27
N THR A 157 -20.21 6.11 -12.99
CA THR A 157 -21.16 6.54 -11.94
C THR A 157 -20.95 7.98 -11.47
N GLY A 158 -19.78 8.57 -11.76
CA GLY A 158 -19.34 9.77 -11.07
C GLY A 158 -19.10 9.49 -9.58
N MET A 159 -19.21 10.54 -8.76
CA MET A 159 -19.00 10.48 -7.31
C MET A 159 -20.19 9.82 -6.61
N VAL A 160 -19.93 8.77 -5.83
CA VAL A 160 -20.93 8.01 -5.10
C VAL A 160 -20.65 8.08 -3.59
N ASP A 161 -21.68 8.39 -2.81
CA ASP A 161 -21.66 8.33 -1.34
C ASP A 161 -21.79 6.88 -0.86
N LEU A 162 -20.81 6.40 -0.09
CA LEU A 162 -20.81 5.06 0.53
C LEU A 162 -21.64 5.01 1.83
N GLY A 163 -22.17 6.15 2.25
CA GLY A 163 -23.10 6.28 3.34
C GLY A 163 -22.47 6.20 4.73
N THR A 164 -23.33 6.00 5.71
CA THR A 164 -22.98 5.88 7.13
C THR A 164 -24.00 4.97 7.81
N THR A 165 -23.54 4.04 8.65
CA THR A 165 -24.41 3.23 9.54
C THR A 165 -24.73 3.94 10.86
N VAL A 166 -24.02 5.04 11.17
CA VAL A 166 -24.23 5.85 12.37
C VAL A 166 -24.78 7.21 11.93
N PRO A 167 -26.07 7.48 12.12
CA PRO A 167 -26.68 8.72 11.64
C PRO A 167 -25.90 9.95 12.11
N THR A 168 -25.72 10.94 11.23
CA THR A 168 -25.02 12.21 11.53
C THR A 168 -23.53 12.10 11.88
N ARG A 169 -22.88 10.97 11.57
CA ARG A 169 -21.44 10.76 11.80
C ARG A 169 -20.67 10.63 10.50
N SER A 170 -19.40 11.03 10.52
CA SER A 170 -18.56 11.05 9.33
C SER A 170 -17.99 9.68 9.00
N THR A 171 -17.80 9.43 7.71
CA THR A 171 -17.07 8.27 7.21
C THR A 171 -15.94 8.74 6.30
N ARG A 172 -14.92 7.88 6.10
CA ARG A 172 -13.90 8.06 5.07
C ARG A 172 -13.47 6.71 4.52
N ALA A 173 -13.28 6.63 3.21
CA ALA A 173 -12.57 5.54 2.56
C ALA A 173 -11.07 5.89 2.50
N ASN A 174 -10.23 4.99 2.99
CA ASN A 174 -8.78 5.09 2.97
C ASN A 174 -8.17 4.31 1.79
N CYS A 175 -8.73 3.15 1.43
CA CYS A 175 -8.16 2.21 0.47
C CYS A 175 -9.25 1.42 -0.28
N VAL A 176 -8.88 0.82 -1.41
CA VAL A 176 -9.78 0.07 -2.29
C VAL A 176 -9.00 -1.07 -2.95
N ASN A 177 -9.65 -2.22 -3.14
CA ASN A 177 -9.07 -3.36 -3.86
C ASN A 177 -9.19 -3.18 -5.39
N ALA A 178 -8.66 -4.12 -6.17
CA ALA A 178 -8.54 -4.00 -7.62
C ALA A 178 -9.86 -3.71 -8.35
N ASP A 179 -10.92 -4.45 -7.99
CA ASP A 179 -12.23 -4.37 -8.66
C ASP A 179 -13.22 -3.42 -7.96
N GLY A 180 -12.82 -2.83 -6.84
CA GLY A 180 -13.66 -1.93 -6.03
C GLY A 180 -14.77 -2.62 -5.24
N SER A 181 -14.82 -3.96 -5.19
CA SER A 181 -15.80 -4.70 -4.40
C SER A 181 -15.58 -4.56 -2.89
N VAL A 182 -14.35 -4.23 -2.47
CA VAL A 182 -13.99 -4.01 -1.07
C VAL A 182 -13.26 -2.67 -0.91
N ILE A 183 -13.86 -1.78 -0.12
CA ILE A 183 -13.30 -0.48 0.24
C ILE A 183 -13.09 -0.44 1.75
N GLY A 184 -11.93 0.02 2.20
CA GLY A 184 -11.55 0.08 3.62
C GLY A 184 -11.45 1.51 4.10
N GLY A 185 -11.73 1.75 5.38
CA GLY A 185 -11.53 3.05 6.02
C GLY A 185 -12.07 3.11 7.43
N TRP A 186 -12.82 4.16 7.75
CA TRP A 186 -13.39 4.36 9.08
C TRP A 186 -14.77 5.03 9.07
N GLN A 187 -15.45 4.85 10.19
CA GLN A 187 -16.73 5.41 10.59
C GLN A 187 -16.56 6.08 11.95
N ASP A 188 -17.00 7.32 12.11
CA ASP A 188 -17.13 7.91 13.44
C ASP A 188 -18.26 7.18 14.21
N SER A 189 -17.94 6.68 15.39
CA SER A 189 -18.90 6.06 16.29
C SER A 189 -19.81 7.09 16.97
N THR A 190 -20.80 6.60 17.71
CA THR A 190 -21.73 7.46 18.48
C THR A 190 -21.01 8.33 19.52
N THR A 191 -19.87 7.85 20.04
CA THR A 191 -19.00 8.56 21.01
C THR A 191 -17.99 9.49 20.34
N GLY A 192 -17.92 9.52 19.01
CA GLY A 192 -17.01 10.37 18.23
C GLY A 192 -15.63 9.78 17.98
N TYR A 193 -15.31 8.60 18.52
CA TYR A 193 -14.11 7.87 18.16
C TYR A 193 -14.28 7.17 16.80
N ARG A 194 -13.20 7.08 16.02
CA ARG A 194 -13.19 6.28 14.79
C ARG A 194 -13.29 4.80 15.11
N GLN A 195 -14.10 4.11 14.33
CA GLN A 195 -14.14 2.67 14.23
C GLN A 195 -13.85 2.27 12.78
N GLY A 196 -12.99 1.27 12.59
CA GLY A 196 -12.67 0.74 11.28
C GLY A 196 -13.94 0.26 10.59
N ALA A 197 -14.00 0.49 9.29
CA ALA A 197 -15.12 0.07 8.48
C ALA A 197 -14.60 -0.49 7.17
N VAL A 198 -15.28 -1.52 6.67
CA VAL A 198 -15.16 -1.96 5.27
C VAL A 198 -16.52 -1.84 4.62
N TRP A 199 -16.55 -1.48 3.35
CA TRP A 199 -17.72 -1.57 2.50
C TRP A 199 -17.51 -2.72 1.53
N ILE A 200 -18.31 -3.77 1.69
CA ILE A 200 -18.27 -4.95 0.82
C ILE A 200 -19.51 -4.87 -0.08
N ASN A 201 -19.29 -4.67 -1.37
CA ASN A 201 -20.36 -4.44 -2.35
C ASN A 201 -21.33 -3.33 -1.91
N GLY A 202 -20.77 -2.23 -1.37
CA GLY A 202 -21.52 -1.07 -0.88
C GLY A 202 -22.13 -1.23 0.52
N VAL A 203 -22.08 -2.41 1.14
CA VAL A 203 -22.62 -2.64 2.49
C VAL A 203 -21.53 -2.42 3.53
N GLN A 204 -21.73 -1.44 4.41
CA GLN A 204 -20.78 -1.14 5.48
C GLN A 204 -20.81 -2.22 6.58
N GLN A 205 -19.63 -2.66 6.99
CA GLN A 205 -19.38 -3.52 8.14
C GLN A 205 -18.38 -2.83 9.06
N LEU A 206 -18.67 -2.80 10.36
CA LEU A 206 -17.79 -2.21 11.36
C LEU A 206 -16.79 -3.26 11.87
N MET A 207 -15.55 -2.84 12.04
CA MET A 207 -14.45 -3.69 12.44
C MET A 207 -14.42 -3.87 13.95
N VAL A 208 -14.41 -5.13 14.36
CA VAL A 208 -14.24 -5.60 15.74
C VAL A 208 -13.29 -6.78 15.74
N ASP A 209 -12.57 -6.99 16.84
CA ASP A 209 -11.79 -8.21 17.02
C ASP A 209 -12.64 -9.41 17.51
N ASN A 210 -11.99 -10.55 17.76
CA ASN A 210 -12.63 -11.78 18.22
C ASN A 210 -13.29 -11.65 19.61
N ALA A 211 -12.93 -10.62 20.39
CA ALA A 211 -13.55 -10.28 21.66
C ALA A 211 -14.64 -9.19 21.51
N ASN A 212 -15.02 -8.86 20.28
CA ASN A 212 -15.97 -7.82 19.93
C ASN A 212 -15.54 -6.40 20.34
N VAL A 213 -14.22 -6.16 20.43
CA VAL A 213 -13.66 -4.83 20.71
C VAL A 213 -13.52 -4.06 19.40
N ALA A 214 -14.04 -2.83 19.37
CA ALA A 214 -13.94 -1.95 18.21
C ALA A 214 -12.48 -1.64 17.82
N LEU A 215 -12.17 -1.85 16.53
CA LEU A 215 -10.89 -1.49 15.91
C LEU A 215 -10.98 -0.07 15.34
N LEU A 216 -9.88 0.67 15.25
CA LEU A 216 -9.91 2.11 14.95
C LEU A 216 -10.05 2.44 13.47
N MET A 217 -9.32 1.75 12.59
CA MET A 217 -9.39 1.99 11.14
C MET A 217 -8.92 0.77 10.33
N VAL A 218 -9.30 0.74 9.05
CA VAL A 218 -8.68 -0.09 8.00
C VAL A 218 -7.82 0.85 7.16
N ASN A 219 -6.53 0.57 7.05
CA ASN A 219 -5.59 1.47 6.37
C ASN A 219 -5.24 1.00 4.97
N ASN A 220 -5.01 -0.30 4.77
CA ASN A 220 -4.80 -0.85 3.43
C ASN A 220 -5.45 -2.23 3.24
N ILE A 221 -5.72 -2.59 1.98
CA ILE A 221 -6.34 -3.83 1.52
C ILE A 221 -5.51 -4.38 0.34
N ASN A 222 -5.40 -5.71 0.23
CA ASN A 222 -4.73 -6.35 -0.90
C ASN A 222 -5.54 -6.25 -2.21
N SER A 223 -4.89 -6.51 -3.36
CA SER A 223 -5.54 -6.44 -4.68
C SER A 223 -6.84 -7.26 -4.76
N ALA A 224 -6.84 -8.46 -4.16
CA ALA A 224 -7.99 -9.37 -4.15
C ALA A 224 -9.14 -8.97 -3.20
N GLY A 225 -8.96 -7.98 -2.32
CA GLY A 225 -9.98 -7.59 -1.34
C GLY A 225 -10.17 -8.58 -0.18
N THR A 226 -9.25 -9.53 0.01
CA THR A 226 -9.36 -10.61 0.99
C THR A 226 -8.53 -10.40 2.26
N VAL A 227 -7.48 -9.58 2.16
CA VAL A 227 -6.54 -9.28 3.26
C VAL A 227 -6.52 -7.78 3.50
N TRP A 228 -6.49 -7.38 4.76
CA TRP A 228 -6.34 -5.97 5.12
C TRP A 228 -5.68 -5.77 6.47
N CYS A 229 -5.07 -4.61 6.68
CA CYS A 229 -4.48 -4.22 7.94
C CYS A 229 -5.07 -2.91 8.46
N GLY A 230 -4.85 -2.66 9.75
CA GLY A 230 -5.27 -1.42 10.35
C GLY A 230 -4.83 -1.27 11.80
N ASP A 231 -5.29 -0.18 12.38
CA ASP A 231 -4.87 0.23 13.72
C ASP A 231 -5.66 -0.51 14.80
N GLY A 232 -5.08 -0.54 16.00
CA GLY A 232 -5.62 -1.28 17.12
C GLY A 232 -6.97 -0.78 17.66
N SER A 233 -7.19 -0.92 18.95
CA SER A 233 -8.37 -0.35 19.61
C SER A 233 -8.01 0.89 20.42
N ALA A 234 -9.01 1.70 20.76
CA ALA A 234 -8.84 2.80 21.71
C ALA A 234 -8.34 2.32 23.09
N SER A 235 -8.59 1.06 23.44
CA SER A 235 -8.10 0.39 24.65
C SER A 235 -6.73 -0.27 24.50
N GLY A 236 -6.06 -0.12 23.35
CA GLY A 236 -4.77 -0.74 23.05
C GLY A 236 -4.88 -2.03 22.23
N GLY A 237 -3.91 -2.93 22.40
CA GLY A 237 -3.85 -4.22 21.69
C GLY A 237 -3.06 -4.23 20.38
N GLY A 238 -2.48 -3.08 19.99
CA GLY A 238 -1.64 -2.96 18.80
C GLY A 238 -2.39 -3.08 17.47
N PRO A 239 -1.69 -2.87 16.34
CA PRO A 239 -2.24 -3.03 15.00
C PRO A 239 -2.74 -4.46 14.75
N TYR A 240 -3.50 -4.64 13.67
CA TYR A 240 -4.04 -5.93 13.29
C TYR A 240 -3.87 -6.22 11.80
N VAL A 241 -3.88 -7.51 11.48
CA VAL A 241 -4.12 -8.01 10.12
C VAL A 241 -5.37 -8.86 10.11
N ARG A 242 -6.14 -8.77 9.03
CA ARG A 242 -7.26 -9.65 8.74
C ARG A 242 -6.88 -10.54 7.57
N THR A 243 -7.00 -11.86 7.76
CA THR A 243 -6.92 -12.82 6.64
C THR A 243 -8.18 -13.70 6.60
N PRO A 244 -8.52 -14.33 5.46
CA PRO A 244 -9.63 -15.28 5.40
C PRO A 244 -9.42 -16.47 6.34
N ALA A 245 -8.18 -16.93 6.50
CA ALA A 245 -7.84 -18.10 7.31
C ALA A 245 -7.95 -17.84 8.82
N ASN A 246 -7.51 -16.66 9.29
CA ASN A 246 -7.32 -16.39 10.72
C ASN A 246 -8.30 -15.36 11.29
N GLY A 247 -9.14 -14.73 10.45
CA GLY A 247 -9.94 -13.59 10.89
C GLY A 247 -9.05 -12.43 11.30
N ILE A 248 -9.40 -11.72 12.38
CA ILE A 248 -8.60 -10.63 12.95
C ILE A 248 -7.50 -11.20 13.85
N GLU A 249 -6.26 -10.88 13.53
CA GLU A 249 -5.06 -11.19 14.31
C GLU A 249 -4.42 -9.89 14.82
N ARG A 250 -4.27 -9.78 16.14
CA ARG A 250 -3.54 -8.67 16.78
C ARG A 250 -2.04 -8.93 16.65
N LEU A 251 -1.29 -7.96 16.14
CA LEU A 251 0.13 -8.12 15.85
C LEU A 251 1.00 -7.96 17.12
N GLY A 252 0.44 -7.41 18.19
CA GLY A 252 1.16 -7.06 19.41
C GLY A 252 1.79 -5.67 19.33
N VAL A 253 2.84 -5.45 20.10
CA VAL A 253 3.57 -4.17 20.15
C VAL A 253 5.07 -4.42 20.07
N LEU A 254 5.80 -3.55 19.38
CA LEU A 254 7.26 -3.50 19.43
C LEU A 254 7.69 -3.11 20.85
N PRO A 255 8.44 -3.95 21.58
CA PRO A 255 8.79 -3.71 22.98
C PRO A 255 9.42 -2.34 23.22
N GLY A 256 8.97 -1.66 24.28
CA GLY A 256 9.48 -0.33 24.66
C GLY A 256 8.94 0.82 23.81
N THR A 257 7.99 0.58 22.90
CA THR A 257 7.40 1.61 22.03
C THR A 257 5.88 1.65 22.14
N ASN A 258 5.27 2.70 21.60
CA ASN A 258 3.82 2.80 21.45
C ASN A 258 3.41 2.42 20.01
N THR A 259 3.29 1.12 19.74
CA THR A 259 2.96 0.59 18.39
C THR A 259 1.47 0.69 18.09
N HIS A 260 1.08 1.50 17.10
CA HIS A 260 -0.35 1.74 16.80
C HIS A 260 -0.72 1.80 15.33
N LEU A 261 0.19 2.16 14.43
CA LEU A 261 -0.14 2.55 13.06
C LEU A 261 0.31 1.51 12.05
N ALA A 262 -0.60 0.69 11.52
CA ALA A 262 -0.31 -0.19 10.38
C ALA A 262 -0.48 0.60 9.08
N SER A 263 0.58 0.73 8.30
CA SER A 263 0.58 1.48 7.04
C SER A 263 0.16 0.63 5.85
N ASP A 264 0.67 -0.60 5.77
CA ASP A 264 0.51 -1.46 4.60
C ASP A 264 0.62 -2.95 4.92
N VAL A 265 0.13 -3.80 4.01
CA VAL A 265 0.09 -5.26 4.12
C VAL A 265 0.37 -5.93 2.76
N SER A 266 1.14 -7.01 2.77
CA SER A 266 1.41 -7.82 1.58
C SER A 266 0.15 -8.55 1.11
N ASP A 267 0.12 -8.94 -0.16
CA ASP A 267 -1.07 -9.55 -0.76
C ASP A 267 -1.46 -10.89 -0.13
N ASP A 268 -0.48 -11.62 0.39
CA ASP A 268 -0.65 -12.86 1.15
C ASP A 268 -0.96 -12.64 2.65
N GLY A 269 -0.83 -11.41 3.15
CA GLY A 269 -1.04 -11.05 4.55
C GLY A 269 0.01 -11.59 5.51
N ASN A 270 1.21 -11.92 5.02
CA ASN A 270 2.33 -12.38 5.83
C ASN A 270 3.25 -11.26 6.31
N ILE A 271 3.22 -10.09 5.67
CA ILE A 271 4.01 -8.93 6.05
C ILE A 271 3.07 -7.76 6.32
N VAL A 272 3.26 -7.08 7.44
CA VAL A 272 2.61 -5.79 7.74
C VAL A 272 3.68 -4.82 8.21
N ILE A 273 3.61 -3.58 7.72
CA ILE A 273 4.55 -2.52 8.10
C ILE A 273 3.84 -1.39 8.83
N GLY A 274 4.59 -0.61 9.59
CA GLY A 274 4.04 0.57 10.24
C GLY A 274 5.02 1.33 11.13
N ALA A 275 4.50 2.29 11.88
CA ALA A 275 5.29 3.12 12.78
C ALA A 275 4.79 3.04 14.24
N SER A 276 5.71 3.11 15.19
CA SER A 276 5.39 3.44 16.59
C SER A 276 5.30 4.96 16.75
N ASP A 277 4.66 5.46 17.82
CA ASP A 277 4.74 6.85 18.30
C ASP A 277 4.49 7.98 17.27
N GLY A 278 3.76 7.68 16.19
CA GLY A 278 3.50 8.63 15.11
C GLY A 278 4.75 9.02 14.32
N PRO A 279 4.88 10.26 13.83
CA PRO A 279 5.94 10.64 12.90
C PRO A 279 7.37 10.47 13.45
N PHE A 280 7.58 10.51 14.77
CA PHE A 280 8.91 10.47 15.36
C PHE A 280 9.28 9.12 15.98
N GLY A 281 8.45 8.08 15.81
CA GLY A 281 8.72 6.78 16.40
C GLY A 281 9.55 5.85 15.54
N THR A 282 9.49 4.57 15.86
CA THR A 282 10.29 3.52 15.24
C THR A 282 9.47 2.82 14.17
N GLY A 283 10.01 2.72 12.96
CA GLY A 283 9.45 1.88 11.92
C GLY A 283 9.56 0.41 12.33
N TRP A 284 8.47 -0.32 12.18
CA TRP A 284 8.38 -1.73 12.51
C TRP A 284 7.87 -2.52 11.31
N ILE A 285 8.19 -3.81 11.34
CA ILE A 285 7.68 -4.82 10.42
C ILE A 285 7.19 -6.00 11.25
N TRP A 286 6.02 -6.51 10.92
CA TRP A 286 5.51 -7.77 11.40
C TRP A 286 5.65 -8.79 10.30
N VAL A 287 6.26 -9.94 10.62
CA VAL A 287 6.31 -11.09 9.72
C VAL A 287 5.59 -12.25 10.39
N ARG A 288 4.67 -12.89 9.66
CA ARG A 288 3.90 -14.02 10.18
C ARG A 288 4.83 -15.10 10.71
N GLY A 289 4.56 -15.57 11.93
CA GLY A 289 5.40 -16.55 12.62
C GLY A 289 6.67 -15.99 13.27
N GLN A 290 7.08 -14.76 12.95
CA GLN A 290 8.23 -14.08 13.59
C GLN A 290 7.80 -12.95 14.54
N GLY A 291 6.61 -12.39 14.35
CA GLY A 291 6.08 -11.30 15.18
C GLY A 291 6.59 -9.92 14.76
N ILE A 292 6.29 -8.91 15.58
CA ILE A 292 6.73 -7.52 15.36
C ILE A 292 8.21 -7.38 15.72
N GLN A 293 8.98 -6.76 14.84
CA GLN A 293 10.38 -6.40 15.03
C GLN A 293 10.68 -5.02 14.45
N SER A 294 11.84 -4.46 14.80
CA SER A 294 12.37 -3.22 14.22
C SER A 294 12.58 -3.41 12.72
N LEU A 295 12.12 -2.46 11.89
CA LEU A 295 12.33 -2.52 10.44
C LEU A 295 13.82 -2.44 10.09
N ALA A 296 14.60 -1.65 10.85
CA ALA A 296 16.04 -1.54 10.63
C ALA A 296 16.77 -2.85 10.94
N ASP A 297 16.39 -3.54 12.03
CA ASP A 297 17.00 -4.82 12.41
C ASP A 297 16.61 -5.92 11.43
N TYR A 298 15.35 -5.95 11.01
CA TYR A 298 14.89 -6.84 9.95
C TYR A 298 15.70 -6.62 8.67
N ALA A 299 15.82 -5.37 8.22
CA ALA A 299 16.55 -5.06 7.00
C ALA A 299 18.04 -5.45 7.08
N ALA A 300 18.69 -5.16 8.21
CA ALA A 300 20.06 -5.61 8.44
C ALA A 300 20.19 -7.14 8.41
N SER A 301 19.21 -7.87 8.97
CA SER A 301 19.19 -9.34 8.93
C SER A 301 19.03 -9.91 7.52
N ARG A 302 18.41 -9.15 6.60
CA ARG A 302 18.27 -9.49 5.16
C ARG A 302 19.44 -8.97 4.31
N GLY A 303 20.55 -8.56 4.93
CA GLY A 303 21.77 -8.12 4.24
C GLY A 303 21.73 -6.67 3.74
N VAL A 304 20.72 -5.88 4.08
CA VAL A 304 20.68 -4.46 3.73
C VAL A 304 21.65 -3.68 4.63
N THR A 305 22.59 -2.96 4.02
CA THR A 305 23.49 -2.06 4.75
C THR A 305 22.84 -0.68 4.89
N ILE A 306 22.39 -0.36 6.11
CA ILE A 306 21.84 0.95 6.46
C ILE A 306 22.96 1.81 7.08
N PRO A 307 23.22 3.04 6.58
CA PRO A 307 24.25 3.89 7.17
C PRO A 307 23.96 4.17 8.65
N ALA A 308 25.00 4.13 9.49
CA ALA A 308 24.86 4.31 10.93
C ALA A 308 24.13 5.61 11.29
N GLY A 309 23.18 5.54 12.21
CA GLY A 309 22.38 6.69 12.64
C GLY A 309 21.27 7.09 11.66
N THR A 310 21.05 6.36 10.56
CA THR A 310 19.93 6.59 9.64
C THR A 310 18.65 6.07 10.28
N PRO A 311 17.69 6.94 10.63
CA PRO A 311 16.43 6.48 11.16
C PRO A 311 15.52 6.00 10.02
N LEU A 312 14.74 4.94 10.27
CA LEU A 312 13.67 4.46 9.40
C LEU A 312 12.34 4.59 10.16
N ASN A 313 11.87 5.83 10.36
CA ASN A 313 10.79 6.11 11.31
C ASN A 313 9.41 5.72 10.77
N VAL A 314 9.16 6.01 9.48
CA VAL A 314 7.81 5.91 8.92
C VAL A 314 7.81 5.13 7.60
N PRO A 315 7.84 3.78 7.66
CA PRO A 315 7.42 2.97 6.52
C PRO A 315 5.97 3.29 6.19
N ILE A 316 5.70 3.56 4.91
CA ILE A 316 4.41 4.09 4.47
C ILE A 316 3.76 3.23 3.39
N ALA A 317 4.54 2.53 2.57
CA ALA A 317 4.04 1.72 1.47
C ALA A 317 4.98 0.57 1.14
N MET A 318 4.43 -0.49 0.61
CA MET A 318 5.11 -1.75 0.30
C MET A 318 4.63 -2.33 -1.03
N SER A 319 5.50 -3.05 -1.74
CA SER A 319 5.09 -3.86 -2.89
C SER A 319 4.20 -5.03 -2.44
N ASP A 320 3.45 -5.58 -3.39
CA ASP A 320 2.45 -6.62 -3.14
C ASP A 320 3.07 -7.89 -2.53
N ASP A 321 4.30 -8.20 -2.93
CA ASP A 321 5.11 -9.32 -2.43
C ASP A 321 5.92 -9.01 -1.17
N GLY A 322 5.94 -7.75 -0.71
CA GLY A 322 6.73 -7.30 0.43
C GLY A 322 8.23 -7.10 0.17
N SER A 323 8.71 -7.27 -1.06
CA SER A 323 10.14 -7.16 -1.41
C SER A 323 10.64 -5.71 -1.47
N VAL A 324 9.75 -4.73 -1.61
CA VAL A 324 10.08 -3.30 -1.60
C VAL A 324 9.31 -2.62 -0.49
N ILE A 325 10.01 -1.92 0.40
CA ILE A 325 9.39 -1.07 1.43
C ILE A 325 9.87 0.36 1.25
N THR A 326 8.95 1.30 1.24
CA THR A 326 9.26 2.73 1.11
C THR A 326 8.71 3.52 2.29
N GLY A 327 9.32 4.66 2.51
CA GLY A 327 8.95 5.51 3.62
C GLY A 327 9.71 6.81 3.64
N PHE A 328 9.59 7.48 4.77
CA PHE A 328 10.30 8.70 5.03
C PHE A 328 10.66 8.79 6.51
N SER A 329 11.64 9.63 6.79
CA SER A 329 12.14 9.84 8.14
C SER A 329 12.11 11.32 8.49
N PHE A 330 11.79 11.60 9.75
CA PHE A 330 11.78 12.94 10.27
C PHE A 330 13.16 13.31 10.80
N GLY A 331 13.50 14.60 10.71
CA GLY A 331 14.76 15.12 11.21
C GLY A 331 15.08 16.47 10.59
N PRO A 332 16.17 17.12 11.02
CA PRO A 332 16.77 18.24 10.32
C PRO A 332 17.99 17.77 9.50
N PRO A 333 17.85 17.46 8.20
CA PRO A 333 16.62 17.40 7.40
C PRO A 333 15.96 16.01 7.42
N GLY A 334 14.65 15.97 7.14
CA GLY A 334 13.92 14.73 6.88
C GLY A 334 14.16 14.29 5.44
N PHE A 335 14.06 12.98 5.18
CA PHE A 335 14.37 12.41 3.87
C PHE A 335 13.45 11.22 3.56
N SER A 336 13.22 10.97 2.27
CA SER A 336 12.54 9.77 1.79
C SER A 336 13.55 8.65 1.53
N TRP A 337 13.09 7.42 1.66
CA TRP A 337 13.94 6.24 1.48
C TRP A 337 13.16 5.07 0.87
N ARG A 338 13.92 4.15 0.26
CA ARG A 338 13.44 2.91 -0.31
C ARG A 338 14.37 1.76 0.10
N LEU A 339 13.77 0.68 0.57
CA LEU A 339 14.41 -0.61 0.85
C LEU A 339 13.99 -1.59 -0.24
N VAL A 340 14.94 -2.38 -0.69
CA VAL A 340 14.72 -3.55 -1.56
C VAL A 340 15.29 -4.75 -0.85
N PHE A 341 14.51 -5.82 -0.74
CA PHE A 341 14.94 -7.12 -0.27
C PHE A 341 15.05 -8.01 -1.50
N ASP A 342 16.28 -8.39 -1.84
CA ASP A 342 16.48 -9.52 -2.72
C ASP A 342 16.29 -10.76 -1.86
N ASP A 343 15.05 -11.22 -1.80
CA ASP A 343 14.81 -12.61 -1.52
C ASP A 343 15.21 -13.33 -2.80
N ALA A 344 16.53 -13.48 -3.02
CA ALA A 344 17.10 -14.25 -4.12
C ALA A 344 16.31 -15.53 -4.15
N CYS A 345 15.38 -15.67 -5.12
CA CYS A 345 14.25 -16.60 -5.06
C CYS A 345 14.66 -17.79 -4.23
N GLU A 346 14.22 -17.91 -2.97
CA GLU A 346 14.60 -19.13 -2.23
C GLU A 346 14.01 -20.23 -3.10
N PRO A 347 14.85 -21.06 -3.74
CA PRO A 347 14.31 -22.04 -4.65
C PRO A 347 13.37 -22.89 -3.80
N ASP A 348 12.15 -23.12 -4.29
CA ASP A 348 11.31 -24.19 -3.77
C ASP A 348 12.06 -25.49 -4.07
N LEU A 349 13.01 -25.82 -3.19
CA LEU A 349 13.75 -27.06 -3.21
C LEU A 349 12.83 -28.10 -2.62
N THR A 350 11.99 -28.62 -3.50
CA THR A 350 11.22 -29.82 -3.23
C THR A 350 12.14 -30.93 -2.72
N THR A 351 11.80 -31.54 -1.60
CA THR A 351 12.49 -32.76 -1.15
C THR A 351 12.30 -33.86 -2.19
N GLY A 352 13.40 -34.31 -2.82
CA GLY A 352 13.40 -35.40 -3.81
C GLY A 352 13.53 -34.98 -5.27
N ALA A 353 13.81 -33.71 -5.59
CA ALA A 353 14.17 -33.32 -6.95
C ALA A 353 15.51 -33.94 -7.37
N ILE A 354 15.51 -34.68 -8.48
CA ILE A 354 16.73 -35.18 -9.11
C ILE A 354 17.18 -34.12 -10.13
N ALA A 355 18.41 -33.62 -9.99
CA ALA A 355 18.99 -32.65 -10.91
C ALA A 355 18.82 -33.11 -12.37
N GLY A 356 18.13 -32.31 -13.18
CA GLY A 356 17.88 -32.56 -14.61
C GLY A 356 16.60 -33.31 -14.98
N GLN A 357 15.66 -33.53 -14.04
CA GLN A 357 14.36 -34.16 -14.31
C GLN A 357 13.19 -33.18 -14.06
N PRO A 358 12.36 -32.84 -15.06
CA PRO A 358 11.14 -32.05 -14.83
C PRO A 358 10.08 -32.84 -14.04
N GLY A 359 9.58 -32.27 -12.93
CA GLY A 359 8.29 -32.68 -12.33
C GLY A 359 8.30 -33.61 -11.11
N TYR A 360 9.34 -33.63 -10.25
CA TYR A 360 9.32 -34.40 -9.00
C TYR A 360 9.48 -33.52 -7.76
N GLY A 361 8.51 -33.59 -6.84
CA GLY A 361 8.54 -32.87 -5.56
C GLY A 361 7.16 -32.55 -4.97
N VAL A 362 6.98 -32.66 -3.64
CA VAL A 362 5.83 -32.12 -2.90
C VAL A 362 6.35 -31.06 -1.92
N PRO A 363 5.92 -29.79 -2.00
CA PRO A 363 6.36 -28.75 -1.08
C PRO A 363 6.01 -29.10 0.38
N ASN A 364 6.98 -29.02 1.30
CA ASN A 364 6.79 -29.39 2.71
C ASN A 364 7.16 -28.29 3.73
N GLY A 365 7.63 -27.13 3.26
CA GLY A 365 7.82 -25.93 4.10
C GLY A 365 8.95 -26.01 5.14
N VAL A 366 9.97 -26.86 4.93
CA VAL A 366 11.12 -26.99 5.82
C VAL A 366 12.42 -26.61 5.10
N LEU A 367 13.15 -25.63 5.62
CA LEU A 367 14.46 -25.22 5.12
C LEU A 367 15.56 -26.18 5.63
N ASN A 368 16.29 -26.84 4.73
CA ASN A 368 17.48 -27.63 5.06
C ASN A 368 18.60 -27.41 4.02
N ASN A 369 19.71 -28.15 4.14
CA ASN A 369 20.98 -27.85 3.48
C ASN A 369 21.32 -28.73 2.26
N ASP A 370 20.33 -29.12 1.46
CA ASP A 370 20.56 -29.91 0.25
C ASP A 370 21.17 -29.14 -0.93
#